data_AF-A0AAD5M0K0-F1
#
_entry.id   AF-A0AAD5M0K0-F1
#
_cell.length_a   1.000
_cell.length_b   1.000
_cell.length_c   1.000
_cell.angle_alpha   90.00
_cell.angle_beta   90.00
_cell.angle_gamma   90.00
#
_symmetry.space_group_name_H-M   'P 1'
#
loop_
_entity.id
_entity.type
_entity.pdbx_description
1 polymer ?
#
loop_
_entity_poly.entity_id
_entity_poly.type
_entity_poly.pdbx_seq_one_letter_code
_entity_poly.pdbx_strand_id
1 'polypeptide(L)'
;MAHQSEDVEVELYAPSPNDIARYQPTYRYSYMSAETPGPRRSSDAGSRLSSSSGPGGEVFVRGSLLDRTIEAAPPISNAKGRPERARDYKGRRRIWPGILFLVAVCGTATFLVAYYGRDAWTSSHNRGDAFELKKFEASKIKTRGNKTNNTPIGGDIIEDDGIIGNPKKYPPSRNGQAIPLGLWENSQNGTSVYQIASFLASNKFNGVRLPLMADWILKNHAPNAALLNKQENRAIDASKYMPLLKGIVKALGYRQIGVLISMHTLTFEDNGALWYNEIITEEKFLESIDILTKNLCNKEYWNIMGIDLKNEPHKGTWGDGGPTDFRDGSIRIANRMLKGCPKWMGFIEGVNAQHKINIDGETFNYYDWFGGGLQGARTKGVEFSIPNKVVWAPHYYTPAVFPQYYLFGGGKVVGSAITGFVELEDDKLRRRIKATMDHMFGFLASETGPALLLGEFGGLYSKDTHPMKTTKRCTDFSIEIIKRPGWAGGFVWSLNPESEYQYNPADQPGRFFEGVLTDDWLAADDVYLNGLAAMDDMENLRPFPCFPTTGTDKSKPSSGSGSS
;
A
#
# COMPACT_ATOMS: atom_id res chain seq x y z
N MET A 1 -3.27 27.95 -9.56
CA MET A 1 -2.70 26.67 -10.04
C MET A 1 -2.19 25.92 -8.83
N ALA A 2 -2.18 24.57 -8.89
CA ALA A 2 -2.25 23.64 -7.73
C ALA A 2 -3.63 23.70 -7.02
N HIS A 3 -4.41 22.64 -6.79
CA HIS A 3 -4.31 21.15 -6.73
C HIS A 3 -4.00 20.54 -5.35
N GLN A 4 -4.87 19.61 -4.90
CA GLN A 4 -4.79 18.57 -3.83
C GLN A 4 -6.21 18.24 -3.31
N SER A 5 -6.65 17.07 -2.80
CA SER A 5 -6.50 15.58 -3.02
C SER A 5 -7.54 14.53 -3.74
N GLU A 6 -8.77 13.87 -3.57
CA GLU A 6 -10.19 13.64 -2.95
C GLU A 6 -10.59 13.09 -1.47
N ASP A 7 -10.78 11.79 -1.14
CA ASP A 7 -10.67 11.09 0.20
C ASP A 7 -11.15 9.60 0.15
N VAL A 8 -10.25 8.58 0.23
CA VAL A 8 -10.53 7.12 -0.07
C VAL A 8 -10.02 6.09 0.96
N GLU A 9 -10.72 4.95 1.00
CA GLU A 9 -10.21 3.66 1.49
C GLU A 9 -9.31 2.93 0.46
N VAL A 10 -8.28 2.18 0.92
CA VAL A 10 -7.51 1.23 0.07
C VAL A 10 -7.46 -0.17 0.70
N GLU A 11 -8.13 -1.12 0.06
CA GLU A 11 -8.53 -2.40 0.69
C GLU A 11 -7.43 -3.48 0.81
N LEU A 12 -7.58 -4.34 1.83
CA LEU A 12 -6.74 -5.51 2.15
C LEU A 12 -7.62 -6.79 2.31
N TYR A 13 -8.53 -7.02 1.35
CA TYR A 13 -9.77 -7.80 1.54
C TYR A 13 -9.65 -9.31 1.81
N ALA A 14 -10.68 -9.82 2.50
CA ALA A 14 -11.26 -11.16 2.35
C ALA A 14 -12.78 -11.14 2.61
N PRO A 15 -13.63 -11.81 1.78
CA PRO A 15 -15.08 -11.85 1.98
C PRO A 15 -15.51 -12.87 3.02
N SER A 16 -16.73 -12.69 3.55
CA SER A 16 -17.37 -13.60 4.50
C SER A 16 -17.52 -15.04 3.93
N PRO A 17 -17.28 -16.11 4.71
CA PRO A 17 -17.23 -17.49 4.19
C PRO A 17 -18.54 -18.13 3.68
N ASN A 18 -19.68 -17.43 3.70
CA ASN A 18 -20.99 -18.07 3.85
C ASN A 18 -21.69 -18.58 2.56
N ASP A 19 -21.07 -18.53 1.38
CA ASP A 19 -21.69 -18.93 0.10
C ASP A 19 -20.82 -19.88 -0.75
N ILE A 20 -20.76 -21.17 -0.38
CA ILE A 20 -20.13 -22.23 -1.20
C ILE A 20 -21.03 -23.46 -1.33
N ALA A 21 -22.17 -23.34 -2.03
CA ALA A 21 -22.92 -24.51 -2.53
C ALA A 21 -23.94 -24.23 -3.66
N ARG A 22 -23.52 -23.77 -4.86
CA ARG A 22 -24.20 -24.02 -6.18
C ARG A 22 -23.52 -23.29 -7.37
N TYR A 23 -22.51 -23.90 -7.99
CA TYR A 23 -22.44 -24.20 -9.43
C TYR A 23 -21.09 -24.87 -9.77
N GLN A 24 -21.11 -25.85 -10.66
CA GLN A 24 -19.92 -26.59 -11.15
C GLN A 24 -19.91 -26.58 -12.69
N PRO A 25 -19.06 -25.77 -13.34
CA PRO A 25 -18.81 -25.89 -14.77
C PRO A 25 -17.85 -27.06 -15.04
N THR A 26 -18.35 -28.13 -15.66
CA THR A 26 -17.56 -29.33 -15.95
C THR A 26 -16.67 -29.15 -17.17
N TYR A 27 -15.35 -29.19 -16.99
CA TYR A 27 -14.39 -29.30 -18.10
C TYR A 27 -13.47 -30.51 -17.92
N ARG A 28 -13.76 -31.57 -18.70
CA ARG A 28 -12.83 -32.69 -18.90
C ARG A 28 -11.70 -32.25 -19.81
N TYR A 29 -10.45 -32.49 -19.39
CA TYR A 29 -9.37 -32.80 -20.33
C TYR A 29 -8.56 -33.99 -19.82
N SER A 30 -8.25 -34.91 -20.74
CA SER A 30 -7.63 -36.19 -20.46
C SER A 30 -6.13 -36.05 -20.24
N TYR A 31 -5.59 -36.69 -19.21
CA TYR A 31 -4.16 -36.95 -19.07
C TYR A 31 -3.87 -38.43 -19.30
N MET A 32 -2.83 -38.72 -20.09
CA MET A 32 -2.32 -40.08 -20.26
C MET A 32 -1.48 -40.47 -19.04
N SER A 33 -1.71 -41.68 -18.53
CA SER A 33 -0.95 -42.22 -17.40
C SER A 33 0.51 -42.49 -17.75
N ALA A 34 1.40 -42.23 -16.79
CA ALA A 34 2.73 -42.83 -16.72
C ALA A 34 2.96 -43.27 -15.27
N GLU A 35 3.07 -44.58 -15.05
CA GLU A 35 3.10 -45.19 -13.70
C GLU A 35 4.52 -45.22 -13.12
N THR A 36 4.63 -45.08 -11.81
CA THR A 36 5.86 -45.33 -11.05
C THR A 36 5.91 -46.76 -10.48
N PRO A 37 6.94 -47.56 -10.81
CA PRO A 37 7.31 -48.74 -10.02
C PRO A 37 8.35 -48.40 -8.93
N GLY A 38 8.31 -49.15 -7.83
CA GLY A 38 9.17 -48.96 -6.65
C GLY A 38 10.55 -49.63 -6.70
N PRO A 39 11.34 -49.54 -5.60
CA PRO A 39 12.76 -49.89 -5.57
C PRO A 39 13.06 -51.37 -5.26
N ARG A 40 14.23 -51.88 -5.70
CA ARG A 40 14.87 -53.12 -5.20
C ARG A 40 16.40 -53.10 -5.37
N ARG A 41 17.08 -54.10 -4.80
CA ARG A 41 18.52 -54.14 -4.48
C ARG A 41 19.41 -54.89 -5.50
N SER A 42 20.72 -54.64 -5.32
CA SER A 42 21.86 -55.60 -5.23
C SER A 42 22.66 -56.06 -6.45
N SER A 43 23.98 -56.07 -6.19
CA SER A 43 25.05 -57.01 -6.57
C SER A 43 25.57 -57.08 -8.02
N ASP A 44 26.79 -56.56 -8.16
CA ASP A 44 28.00 -57.28 -8.58
C ASP A 44 28.01 -58.10 -9.88
N ALA A 45 28.82 -57.63 -10.84
CA ALA A 45 29.79 -58.47 -11.54
C ALA A 45 31.00 -57.62 -11.95
N GLY A 46 32.23 -58.09 -11.69
CA GLY A 46 33.44 -57.40 -12.10
C GLY A 46 34.64 -58.34 -12.21
N SER A 47 35.57 -58.05 -13.12
CA SER A 47 36.91 -58.66 -13.19
C SER A 47 37.84 -57.81 -14.09
N ARG A 48 38.99 -57.32 -13.58
CA ARG A 48 40.36 -57.90 -13.66
C ARG A 48 41.16 -57.36 -14.88
N LEU A 49 42.49 -57.14 -14.87
CA LEU A 49 43.57 -57.49 -13.91
C LEU A 49 44.58 -56.33 -13.63
N SER A 50 44.97 -56.20 -12.37
CA SER A 50 46.34 -56.11 -11.83
C SER A 50 47.48 -55.39 -12.60
N SER A 51 47.80 -54.17 -12.15
CA SER A 51 49.17 -53.59 -12.06
C SER A 51 49.11 -52.28 -11.24
N SER A 52 50.15 -51.81 -10.52
CA SER A 52 51.42 -52.40 -10.06
C SER A 52 51.94 -51.65 -8.81
N SER A 53 53.12 -52.01 -8.28
CA SER A 53 53.79 -51.36 -7.14
C SER A 53 54.35 -49.96 -7.42
N GLY A 54 54.34 -49.07 -6.42
CA GLY A 54 55.13 -47.82 -6.38
C GLY A 54 56.58 -48.05 -5.90
N PRO A 55 57.31 -47.03 -5.37
CA PRO A 55 56.87 -45.69 -4.96
C PRO A 55 57.57 -44.52 -5.70
N GLY A 56 57.06 -43.29 -5.48
CA GLY A 56 57.71 -42.03 -5.88
C GLY A 56 57.04 -40.86 -5.15
N GLY A 57 57.82 -40.07 -4.41
CA GLY A 57 57.30 -39.07 -3.48
C GLY A 57 56.87 -37.74 -4.10
N GLU A 58 56.09 -36.98 -3.34
CA GLU A 58 55.80 -35.57 -3.57
C GLU A 58 57.08 -34.71 -3.47
N VAL A 59 57.03 -33.47 -3.99
CA VAL A 59 57.22 -32.21 -3.20
C VAL A 59 57.42 -31.02 -4.14
N PHE A 60 56.84 -29.88 -3.76
CA PHE A 60 56.95 -28.57 -4.43
C PHE A 60 58.16 -27.77 -3.89
N VAL A 61 58.40 -26.58 -4.49
CA VAL A 61 59.17 -25.42 -3.95
C VAL A 61 60.54 -25.11 -4.59
N ARG A 62 60.76 -23.79 -4.70
CA ARG A 62 61.82 -22.98 -5.30
C ARG A 62 63.28 -23.36 -4.95
N GLY A 63 64.13 -23.29 -5.97
CA GLY A 63 65.14 -22.21 -6.03
C GLY A 63 66.63 -22.58 -5.96
N SER A 64 67.44 -21.52 -6.11
CA SER A 64 68.92 -21.45 -6.00
C SER A 64 69.78 -21.90 -7.19
N LEU A 65 70.53 -20.92 -7.72
CA LEU A 65 71.93 -20.98 -8.18
C LEU A 65 72.48 -22.33 -8.69
N LEU A 66 72.51 -22.49 -10.02
CA LEU A 66 73.58 -23.27 -10.66
C LEU A 66 74.84 -22.40 -10.71
N ASP A 67 75.76 -22.64 -9.77
CA ASP A 67 77.13 -22.16 -9.88
C ASP A 67 77.76 -22.72 -11.17
N ARG A 68 78.35 -21.84 -11.98
CA ARG A 68 79.00 -22.20 -13.25
C ARG A 68 80.41 -21.67 -13.24
N THR A 69 81.31 -22.50 -12.75
CA THR A 69 82.76 -22.32 -12.83
C THR A 69 83.20 -22.22 -14.29
N ILE A 70 83.32 -21.00 -14.80
CA ILE A 70 83.93 -20.73 -16.12
C ILE A 70 85.34 -20.24 -15.85
N GLU A 71 86.31 -21.08 -16.20
CA GLU A 71 87.73 -20.81 -16.04
C GLU A 71 88.17 -19.65 -16.94
N ALA A 72 88.86 -18.65 -16.35
CA ALA A 72 89.20 -17.42 -17.05
C ALA A 72 90.40 -17.64 -17.98
N ALA A 73 90.18 -17.53 -19.30
CA ALA A 73 91.25 -17.59 -20.28
C ALA A 73 92.30 -16.47 -20.01
N PRO A 74 93.61 -16.77 -20.07
CA PRO A 74 94.65 -15.79 -19.78
C PRO A 74 94.64 -14.63 -20.79
N PRO A 75 94.94 -13.39 -20.37
CA PRO A 75 94.79 -12.22 -21.22
C PRO A 75 95.82 -12.21 -22.36
N ILE A 76 95.34 -12.26 -23.61
CA ILE A 76 96.17 -12.10 -24.81
C ILE A 76 96.68 -10.66 -24.86
N SER A 77 97.99 -10.49 -24.64
CA SER A 77 98.67 -9.21 -24.49
C SER A 77 98.99 -8.53 -25.84
N ASN A 78 97.96 -8.05 -26.52
CA ASN A 78 98.15 -7.19 -27.70
C ASN A 78 98.74 -5.80 -27.30
N ALA A 79 99.64 -5.30 -28.14
CA ALA A 79 100.67 -4.34 -27.73
C ALA A 79 100.17 -2.92 -27.39
N LYS A 80 100.94 -2.25 -26.51
CA LYS A 80 100.77 -0.87 -26.00
C LYS A 80 99.62 -0.71 -25.00
N GLY A 81 99.91 -1.01 -23.73
CA GLY A 81 98.90 -1.19 -22.69
C GLY A 81 98.23 0.07 -22.15
N ARG A 82 96.91 -0.04 -21.98
CA ARG A 82 96.07 0.52 -20.90
C ARG A 82 94.85 -0.41 -20.75
N PRO A 83 94.34 -0.68 -19.54
CA PRO A 83 93.07 -1.40 -19.40
C PRO A 83 91.92 -0.54 -19.95
N GLU A 84 91.04 -1.16 -20.73
CA GLU A 84 89.82 -0.52 -21.26
C GLU A 84 88.91 -0.03 -20.13
N ARG A 85 88.10 1.00 -20.40
CA ARG A 85 87.20 1.58 -19.39
C ARG A 85 85.76 1.56 -19.91
N ALA A 86 84.78 1.39 -19.01
CA ALA A 86 83.35 1.33 -19.36
C ALA A 86 82.77 2.58 -20.09
N ARG A 87 83.59 3.61 -20.33
CA ARG A 87 83.30 4.82 -21.10
C ARG A 87 83.61 4.69 -22.60
N ASP A 88 84.29 3.61 -23.01
CA ASP A 88 84.68 3.36 -24.40
C ASP A 88 83.55 2.64 -25.20
N TYR A 89 82.55 2.08 -24.51
CA TYR A 89 81.35 1.47 -25.12
C TYR A 89 80.38 2.53 -25.67
N LYS A 90 80.63 3.00 -26.91
CA LYS A 90 79.73 3.90 -27.64
C LYS A 90 78.53 3.17 -28.26
N GLY A 91 77.70 2.56 -27.42
CA GLY A 91 76.43 1.96 -27.81
C GLY A 91 75.53 2.95 -28.55
N ARG A 92 75.09 2.59 -29.76
CA ARG A 92 74.35 3.45 -30.70
C ARG A 92 72.93 3.75 -30.20
N ARG A 93 72.76 4.74 -29.31
CA ARG A 93 71.46 5.22 -28.80
C ARG A 93 70.57 5.81 -29.90
N ARG A 94 69.92 4.94 -30.69
CA ARG A 94 69.02 5.29 -31.81
C ARG A 94 67.61 4.74 -31.60
N ILE A 95 67.04 4.97 -30.41
CA ILE A 95 65.65 4.65 -30.09
C ILE A 95 64.96 5.89 -29.52
N TRP A 96 64.53 6.78 -30.42
CA TRP A 96 63.73 7.97 -30.07
C TRP A 96 62.49 8.12 -30.96
N PRO A 97 62.55 8.00 -32.30
CA PRO A 97 61.35 8.11 -33.14
C PRO A 97 60.31 7.03 -32.83
N GLY A 98 60.74 5.76 -32.73
CA GLY A 98 59.83 4.63 -32.46
C GLY A 98 59.20 4.66 -31.07
N ILE A 99 59.93 5.10 -30.04
CA ILE A 99 59.38 5.22 -28.68
C ILE A 99 58.42 6.40 -28.59
N LEU A 100 58.74 7.56 -29.17
CA LEU A 100 57.82 8.70 -29.21
C LEU A 100 56.54 8.39 -30.01
N PHE A 101 56.66 7.66 -31.13
CA PHE A 101 55.50 7.19 -31.89
C PHE A 101 54.66 6.19 -31.09
N LEU A 102 55.29 5.22 -30.40
CA LEU A 102 54.59 4.27 -29.54
C LEU A 102 53.85 4.99 -28.39
N VAL A 103 54.50 5.95 -27.73
CA VAL A 103 53.88 6.76 -26.66
C VAL A 103 52.72 7.60 -27.20
N ALA A 104 52.85 8.19 -28.40
CA ALA A 104 51.77 8.92 -29.04
C ALA A 104 50.58 8.01 -29.40
N VAL A 105 50.83 6.82 -29.96
CA VAL A 105 49.78 5.84 -30.29
C VAL A 105 49.10 5.32 -29.03
N CYS A 106 49.85 4.94 -27.99
CA CYS A 106 49.29 4.51 -26.71
C CYS A 106 48.49 5.62 -26.03
N GLY A 107 49.02 6.85 -25.95
CA GLY A 107 48.32 7.99 -25.36
C GLY A 107 47.02 8.35 -26.11
N THR A 108 47.06 8.30 -27.45
CA THR A 108 45.86 8.52 -28.29
C THR A 108 44.84 7.40 -28.09
N ALA A 109 45.27 6.13 -28.03
CA ALA A 109 44.38 5.01 -27.76
C ALA A 109 43.73 5.10 -26.37
N THR A 110 44.51 5.40 -25.32
CA THR A 110 43.98 5.61 -23.96
C THR A 110 43.00 6.79 -23.91
N PHE A 111 43.30 7.90 -24.58
CA PHE A 111 42.38 9.04 -24.67
C PHE A 111 41.07 8.68 -25.38
N LEU A 112 41.13 8.01 -26.54
CA LEU A 112 39.93 7.63 -27.30
C LEU A 112 39.09 6.59 -26.54
N VAL A 113 39.71 5.61 -25.87
CA VAL A 113 39.01 4.64 -25.02
C VAL A 113 38.34 5.33 -23.83
N ALA A 114 39.00 6.29 -23.18
CA ALA A 114 38.40 7.05 -22.08
C ALA A 114 37.26 7.98 -22.56
N TYR A 115 37.43 8.63 -23.71
CA TYR A 115 36.44 9.53 -24.30
C TYR A 115 35.19 8.78 -24.75
N TYR A 116 35.33 7.78 -25.63
CA TYR A 116 34.20 6.97 -26.08
C TYR A 116 33.64 6.08 -24.98
N GLY A 117 34.44 5.69 -23.98
CA GLY A 117 33.94 5.02 -22.78
C GLY A 117 33.00 5.92 -21.97
N ARG A 118 33.33 7.20 -21.78
CA ARG A 118 32.48 8.18 -21.09
C ARG A 118 31.24 8.55 -21.90
N ASP A 119 31.38 8.68 -23.23
CA ASP A 119 30.26 8.92 -24.15
C ASP A 119 29.28 7.73 -24.20
N ALA A 120 29.80 6.51 -24.26
CA ALA A 120 28.99 5.29 -24.18
C ALA A 120 28.32 5.12 -22.81
N TRP A 121 29.02 5.42 -21.71
CA TRP A 121 28.49 5.36 -20.33
C TRP A 121 27.35 6.36 -20.13
N THR A 122 27.57 7.65 -20.47
CA THR A 122 26.52 8.69 -20.38
C THR A 122 25.34 8.39 -21.30
N SER A 123 25.61 8.00 -22.55
CA SER A 123 24.56 7.56 -23.48
C SER A 123 23.82 6.30 -23.02
N SER A 124 24.41 5.46 -22.16
CA SER A 124 23.73 4.31 -21.59
C SER A 124 22.84 4.68 -20.40
N HIS A 125 23.28 5.60 -19.55
CA HIS A 125 22.45 6.15 -18.47
C HIS A 125 21.23 6.86 -19.06
N ASN A 126 21.45 7.82 -19.99
CA ASN A 126 20.37 8.51 -20.69
C ASN A 126 19.36 7.57 -21.39
N ARG A 127 19.76 6.35 -21.78
CA ARG A 127 18.85 5.33 -22.34
C ARG A 127 18.13 4.52 -21.26
N GLY A 128 18.77 4.24 -20.12
CA GLY A 128 18.14 3.66 -18.95
C GLY A 128 17.09 4.61 -18.38
N ASP A 129 17.49 5.85 -18.09
CA ASP A 129 16.62 6.92 -17.59
C ASP A 129 15.40 7.14 -18.51
N ALA A 130 15.61 7.16 -19.83
CA ALA A 130 14.53 7.30 -20.81
C ALA A 130 13.67 6.02 -21.01
N PHE A 131 14.13 4.86 -20.55
CA PHE A 131 13.35 3.62 -20.52
C PHE A 131 12.52 3.54 -19.23
N GLU A 132 13.13 3.74 -18.07
CA GLU A 132 12.45 3.79 -16.77
C GLU A 132 11.43 4.93 -16.72
N LEU A 133 11.74 6.12 -17.29
CA LEU A 133 10.76 7.19 -17.44
C LEU A 133 9.56 6.75 -18.29
N LYS A 134 9.78 6.07 -19.43
CA LYS A 134 8.66 5.56 -20.25
C LYS A 134 7.84 4.49 -19.55
N LYS A 135 8.47 3.67 -18.70
CA LYS A 135 7.79 2.67 -17.87
C LYS A 135 6.94 3.34 -16.79
N PHE A 136 7.52 4.30 -16.09
CA PHE A 136 6.84 5.15 -15.09
C PHE A 136 5.69 5.97 -15.70
N GLU A 137 5.82 6.51 -16.91
CA GLU A 137 4.70 7.16 -17.63
C GLU A 137 3.58 6.16 -17.98
N ALA A 138 3.89 4.87 -18.15
CA ALA A 138 2.90 3.83 -18.44
C ALA A 138 2.17 3.33 -17.18
N SER A 139 2.79 3.37 -16.00
CA SER A 139 2.16 3.00 -14.72
C SER A 139 1.39 4.15 -14.03
N LYS A 140 1.36 5.34 -14.63
CA LYS A 140 0.53 6.46 -14.16
C LYS A 140 -0.96 6.15 -14.29
N ILE A 141 -1.70 6.35 -13.21
CA ILE A 141 -3.17 6.38 -13.23
C ILE A 141 -3.62 7.63 -14.00
N LYS A 142 -4.46 7.42 -15.02
CA LYS A 142 -5.00 8.48 -15.88
C LYS A 142 -6.20 9.16 -15.22
N THR A 143 -6.29 10.49 -15.39
CA THR A 143 -7.31 11.34 -14.75
C THR A 143 -8.11 12.17 -15.77
N ARG A 144 -9.30 12.60 -15.31
CA ARG A 144 -10.28 13.52 -15.92
C ARG A 144 -9.79 14.28 -17.16
N GLY A 145 -10.19 13.79 -18.33
CA GLY A 145 -9.99 14.49 -19.60
C GLY A 145 -8.59 14.41 -20.21
N ASN A 146 -7.87 13.30 -20.00
CA ASN A 146 -6.64 12.93 -20.72
C ASN A 146 -5.49 13.97 -20.62
N LYS A 147 -5.40 14.67 -19.49
CA LYS A 147 -4.32 15.61 -19.19
C LYS A 147 -3.34 14.99 -18.21
N THR A 148 -2.18 14.58 -18.71
CA THR A 148 -1.01 14.29 -17.88
C THR A 148 -0.61 15.55 -17.14
N ASN A 149 -0.89 15.62 -15.83
CA ASN A 149 -0.40 16.69 -14.97
C ASN A 149 1.13 16.56 -14.86
N ASN A 150 1.85 17.36 -15.65
CA ASN A 150 3.31 17.44 -15.65
C ASN A 150 3.82 18.22 -14.42
N THR A 151 3.52 17.72 -13.23
CA THR A 151 4.18 18.11 -11.99
C THR A 151 5.63 17.59 -12.05
N PRO A 152 6.66 18.45 -12.02
CA PRO A 152 8.04 18.00 -12.11
C PRO A 152 8.39 17.10 -10.92
N ILE A 153 8.86 15.88 -11.22
CA ILE A 153 9.34 14.95 -10.20
C ILE A 153 10.81 15.27 -9.92
N GLY A 154 11.17 15.40 -8.64
CA GLY A 154 12.56 15.61 -8.20
C GLY A 154 13.42 14.39 -8.51
N GLY A 155 14.68 14.62 -8.93
CA GLY A 155 15.55 13.60 -9.53
C GLY A 155 16.15 12.53 -8.60
N ASP A 156 15.50 12.21 -7.47
CA ASP A 156 16.03 11.33 -6.42
C ASP A 156 15.43 9.91 -6.51
N ILE A 157 15.51 9.26 -7.68
CA ILE A 157 14.87 7.94 -7.96
C ILE A 157 15.71 6.98 -8.86
N ILE A 158 17.03 7.14 -8.94
CA ILE A 158 17.91 6.28 -9.77
C ILE A 158 18.94 5.54 -8.87
N GLU A 159 18.96 4.21 -8.90
CA GLU A 159 20.01 3.35 -8.34
C GLU A 159 20.28 2.10 -9.24
N ASP A 160 21.47 1.51 -9.11
CA ASP A 160 22.08 0.57 -10.07
C ASP A 160 21.62 -0.91 -9.97
N ASP A 161 20.76 -1.39 -10.88
CA ASP A 161 20.65 -2.84 -11.19
C ASP A 161 20.21 -3.21 -12.63
N GLY A 162 19.25 -2.48 -13.22
CA GLY A 162 18.98 -2.43 -14.66
C GLY A 162 18.34 -3.66 -15.35
N ILE A 163 17.64 -4.56 -14.65
CA ILE A 163 16.96 -5.73 -15.25
C ILE A 163 15.59 -6.03 -14.57
N ILE A 164 14.68 -6.72 -15.29
CA ILE A 164 13.59 -7.67 -14.87
C ILE A 164 12.24 -7.38 -15.56
N GLY A 165 11.36 -8.40 -15.72
CA GLY A 165 9.92 -8.14 -15.96
C GLY A 165 9.02 -9.16 -16.69
N ASN A 166 9.01 -10.49 -16.38
CA ASN A 166 7.77 -11.32 -16.41
C ASN A 166 7.94 -12.84 -16.12
N PRO A 167 7.05 -13.47 -15.34
CA PRO A 167 6.63 -14.87 -15.45
C PRO A 167 5.40 -15.03 -16.38
N LYS A 168 5.28 -16.15 -17.09
CA LYS A 168 4.28 -16.31 -18.18
C LYS A 168 2.83 -16.66 -17.77
N LYS A 169 2.49 -16.74 -16.48
CA LYS A 169 1.12 -17.01 -16.02
C LYS A 169 0.90 -16.61 -14.56
N TYR A 170 -0.19 -15.92 -14.28
CA TYR A 170 -0.66 -15.59 -12.94
C TYR A 170 -2.00 -16.31 -12.64
N PRO A 171 -2.30 -16.66 -11.38
CA PRO A 171 -3.63 -17.12 -10.97
C PRO A 171 -4.63 -15.94 -10.93
N PRO A 172 -5.94 -16.19 -11.01
CA PRO A 172 -6.95 -15.14 -10.86
C PRO A 172 -6.90 -14.52 -9.45
N SER A 173 -7.23 -13.24 -9.35
CA SER A 173 -7.20 -12.48 -8.09
C SER A 173 -8.15 -13.07 -7.04
N ARG A 174 -7.59 -13.29 -5.84
CA ARG A 174 -8.30 -13.34 -4.55
C ARG A 174 -7.28 -13.36 -3.41
N ASN A 175 -7.29 -12.28 -2.63
CA ASN A 175 -7.47 -12.22 -1.17
C ASN A 175 -6.55 -13.09 -0.28
N GLY A 176 -6.08 -12.52 0.83
CA GLY A 176 -5.26 -13.23 1.83
C GLY A 176 -3.74 -13.14 1.63
N GLN A 177 -3.26 -12.14 0.88
CA GLN A 177 -1.85 -12.01 0.49
C GLN A 177 -1.05 -10.98 1.33
N ALA A 178 -1.72 -10.32 2.28
CA ALA A 178 -1.22 -9.25 3.14
C ALA A 178 -0.55 -8.07 2.38
N ILE A 179 -1.04 -7.78 1.18
CA ILE A 179 -0.64 -6.67 0.30
C ILE A 179 -1.91 -5.93 -0.14
N PRO A 180 -2.00 -4.59 0.01
CA PRO A 180 -3.12 -3.82 -0.51
C PRO A 180 -3.33 -4.06 -2.01
N LEU A 181 -4.59 -4.07 -2.46
CA LEU A 181 -4.88 -4.32 -3.87
C LEU A 181 -4.22 -3.24 -4.76
N GLY A 182 -3.97 -3.58 -6.03
CA GLY A 182 -3.34 -2.66 -6.99
C GLY A 182 -1.83 -2.45 -6.85
N LEU A 183 -1.20 -2.84 -5.72
CA LEU A 183 0.27 -2.80 -5.55
C LEU A 183 1.00 -4.01 -6.18
N TRP A 184 0.25 -4.99 -6.67
CA TRP A 184 0.78 -5.93 -7.67
C TRP A 184 0.98 -5.22 -9.01
N GLU A 185 1.74 -5.83 -9.91
CA GLU A 185 1.76 -5.41 -11.32
C GLU A 185 1.89 -6.64 -12.20
N ASN A 186 1.18 -6.64 -13.32
CA ASN A 186 1.30 -7.61 -14.38
C ASN A 186 0.94 -6.92 -15.71
N SER A 187 1.00 -7.62 -16.84
CA SER A 187 0.73 -7.03 -18.17
C SER A 187 -0.75 -6.73 -18.45
N GLN A 188 -1.63 -6.70 -17.44
CA GLN A 188 -3.06 -6.43 -17.55
C GLN A 188 -3.54 -5.40 -16.52
N ASN A 189 -3.06 -5.46 -15.27
CA ASN A 189 -3.38 -4.47 -14.24
C ASN A 189 -2.30 -4.29 -13.17
N GLY A 190 -2.38 -3.16 -12.46
CA GLY A 190 -1.57 -2.84 -11.29
C GLY A 190 -0.69 -1.59 -11.44
N THR A 191 -0.15 -1.10 -10.33
CA THR A 191 0.62 0.14 -10.25
C THR A 191 1.53 0.17 -9.00
N SER A 192 2.12 1.32 -8.66
CA SER A 192 2.93 1.50 -7.45
C SER A 192 2.30 2.43 -6.42
N VAL A 193 2.73 2.30 -5.16
CA VAL A 193 2.25 3.16 -4.07
C VAL A 193 2.54 4.65 -4.32
N TYR A 194 3.58 4.97 -5.10
CA TYR A 194 3.89 6.35 -5.49
C TYR A 194 2.88 6.89 -6.51
N GLN A 195 2.45 6.05 -7.46
CA GLN A 195 1.43 6.42 -8.44
C GLN A 195 0.07 6.55 -7.78
N ILE A 196 -0.30 5.64 -6.86
CA ILE A 196 -1.47 5.81 -5.99
C ILE A 196 -1.33 7.13 -5.23
N ALA A 197 -0.27 7.35 -4.44
CA ALA A 197 -0.10 8.60 -3.69
C ALA A 197 -0.11 9.89 -4.56
N SER A 198 0.23 9.80 -5.85
CA SER A 198 0.26 10.94 -6.79
C SER A 198 -1.06 11.15 -7.54
N PHE A 199 -1.76 10.07 -7.88
CA PHE A 199 -3.17 10.08 -8.28
C PHE A 199 -4.01 10.66 -7.17
N LEU A 200 -3.74 10.20 -5.94
CA LEU A 200 -4.25 10.81 -4.74
C LEU A 200 -3.88 12.31 -4.79
N ALA A 201 -2.63 12.74 -4.70
CA ALA A 201 -2.23 14.17 -4.65
C ALA A 201 -2.78 15.19 -5.73
N SER A 202 -3.66 14.81 -6.66
CA SER A 202 -4.14 15.63 -7.79
C SER A 202 -5.61 16.16 -7.76
N ASN A 203 -6.53 15.61 -6.94
CA ASN A 203 -8.01 15.64 -7.13
C ASN A 203 -8.97 15.94 -5.88
N LYS A 204 -8.60 16.70 -4.81
CA LYS A 204 -9.35 17.04 -3.51
C LYS A 204 -9.45 16.34 -2.03
N PHE A 205 -8.86 15.38 -1.20
CA PHE A 205 -7.84 14.38 -0.55
C PHE A 205 -6.82 15.01 0.42
N ASN A 206 -6.70 14.33 1.54
CA ASN A 206 -5.69 14.49 2.59
C ASN A 206 -5.62 13.24 3.49
N GLY A 207 -6.33 12.15 3.17
CA GLY A 207 -6.40 10.95 3.98
C GLY A 207 -6.60 9.66 3.17
N VAL A 208 -6.11 8.57 3.74
CA VAL A 208 -6.46 7.19 3.36
C VAL A 208 -6.90 6.43 4.60
N ARG A 209 -8.06 5.77 4.55
CA ARG A 209 -8.42 4.72 5.51
C ARG A 209 -7.81 3.40 5.04
N LEU A 210 -7.12 2.71 5.93
CA LEU A 210 -6.27 1.56 5.61
C LEU A 210 -6.66 0.36 6.50
N PRO A 211 -7.45 -0.59 5.97
CA PRO A 211 -7.86 -1.81 6.67
C PRO A 211 -6.67 -2.70 7.03
N LEU A 212 -6.53 -3.03 8.31
CA LEU A 212 -5.56 -4.02 8.79
C LEU A 212 -6.26 -5.22 9.45
N MET A 213 -5.57 -6.36 9.47
CA MET A 213 -5.99 -7.58 10.16
C MET A 213 -5.20 -7.75 11.46
N ALA A 214 -5.89 -7.92 12.59
CA ALA A 214 -5.25 -8.08 13.91
C ALA A 214 -4.26 -9.27 13.94
N ASP A 215 -4.65 -10.42 13.38
CA ASP A 215 -3.79 -11.61 13.28
C ASP A 215 -2.50 -11.39 12.48
N TRP A 216 -2.54 -10.59 11.39
CA TRP A 216 -1.35 -10.25 10.60
C TRP A 216 -0.40 -9.29 11.32
N ILE A 217 -0.93 -8.36 12.13
CA ILE A 217 -0.14 -7.50 13.01
C ILE A 217 0.58 -8.36 14.06
N LEU A 218 -0.17 -9.21 14.78
CA LEU A 218 0.34 -10.06 15.86
C LEU A 218 1.42 -11.04 15.37
N LYS A 219 1.18 -11.73 14.24
CA LYS A 219 2.14 -12.66 13.66
C LYS A 219 3.26 -11.98 12.86
N ASN A 220 3.16 -10.65 12.64
CA ASN A 220 3.96 -9.90 11.68
C ASN A 220 4.09 -10.67 10.35
N HIS A 221 2.95 -11.02 9.77
CA HIS A 221 2.84 -11.98 8.66
C HIS A 221 3.74 -11.60 7.48
N ALA A 222 4.29 -12.57 6.74
CA ALA A 222 5.12 -12.27 5.57
C ALA A 222 4.20 -12.05 4.36
N PRO A 223 4.15 -10.84 3.76
CA PRO A 223 3.36 -10.59 2.56
C PRO A 223 3.81 -11.46 1.39
N ASN A 224 2.92 -11.80 0.45
CA ASN A 224 3.30 -12.58 -0.72
C ASN A 224 4.08 -11.72 -1.74
N ALA A 225 5.37 -11.51 -1.45
CA ALA A 225 6.29 -10.73 -2.25
C ALA A 225 6.61 -11.31 -3.65
N ALA A 226 5.85 -12.28 -4.15
CA ALA A 226 5.82 -12.68 -5.56
C ALA A 226 4.75 -11.92 -6.38
N LEU A 227 3.81 -11.22 -5.72
CA LEU A 227 2.76 -10.44 -6.37
C LEU A 227 3.14 -8.96 -6.55
N LEU A 228 3.85 -8.36 -5.58
CA LEU A 228 4.36 -6.99 -5.65
C LEU A 228 5.35 -6.81 -6.80
N ASN A 229 5.22 -5.73 -7.60
CA ASN A 229 6.32 -5.34 -8.47
C ASN A 229 7.43 -4.62 -7.69
N LYS A 230 8.52 -5.33 -7.46
CA LYS A 230 9.72 -4.84 -6.77
C LYS A 230 10.54 -3.82 -7.58
N GLN A 231 10.30 -3.66 -8.88
CA GLN A 231 10.95 -2.62 -9.69
C GLN A 231 10.28 -1.26 -9.57
N GLU A 232 8.95 -1.22 -9.41
CA GLU A 232 8.21 0.04 -9.26
C GLU A 232 7.95 0.38 -7.79
N ASN A 233 7.93 -0.63 -6.93
CA ASN A 233 7.86 -0.50 -5.48
C ASN A 233 9.22 -0.83 -4.81
N ARG A 234 10.35 -0.45 -5.43
CA ARG A 234 11.74 -0.68 -4.90
C ARG A 234 11.90 -0.27 -3.43
N ALA A 235 11.23 0.81 -3.02
CA ALA A 235 11.28 1.36 -1.67
C ALA A 235 10.37 0.63 -0.65
N ILE A 236 9.62 -0.41 -1.04
CA ILE A 236 8.77 -1.20 -0.15
C ILE A 236 9.50 -2.49 0.28
N ASP A 237 9.83 -2.60 1.56
CA ASP A 237 10.21 -3.88 2.16
C ASP A 237 8.97 -4.73 2.44
N ALA A 238 8.80 -5.81 1.68
CA ALA A 238 7.74 -6.79 1.86
C ALA A 238 8.25 -8.13 2.46
N SER A 239 9.33 -8.11 3.24
CA SER A 239 9.78 -9.25 4.04
C SER A 239 8.79 -9.63 5.16
N LYS A 240 8.08 -8.62 5.68
CA LYS A 240 7.18 -8.68 6.84
C LYS A 240 6.09 -7.60 6.75
N TYR A 241 4.98 -7.80 7.46
CA TYR A 241 3.82 -6.91 7.45
C TYR A 241 4.15 -5.49 7.92
N MET A 242 4.93 -5.37 9.02
CA MET A 242 5.23 -4.06 9.61
C MET A 242 6.19 -3.19 8.76
N PRO A 243 7.26 -3.73 8.13
CA PRO A 243 8.02 -3.00 7.11
C PRO A 243 7.18 -2.57 5.89
N LEU A 244 6.28 -3.43 5.40
CA LEU A 244 5.37 -3.10 4.29
C LEU A 244 4.48 -1.91 4.64
N LEU A 245 3.81 -1.98 5.80
CA LEU A 245 2.97 -0.90 6.34
C LEU A 245 3.76 0.42 6.50
N LYS A 246 4.99 0.34 7.02
CA LYS A 246 5.91 1.50 7.13
C LYS A 246 6.24 2.11 5.76
N GLY A 247 6.52 1.29 4.75
CA GLY A 247 6.75 1.73 3.38
C GLY A 247 5.55 2.47 2.79
N ILE A 248 4.35 1.91 2.93
CA ILE A 248 3.09 2.50 2.45
C ILE A 248 2.80 3.84 3.12
N VAL A 249 2.83 3.89 4.47
CA VAL A 249 2.56 5.12 5.23
C VAL A 249 3.55 6.23 4.86
N LYS A 250 4.83 5.89 4.70
CA LYS A 250 5.87 6.86 4.28
C LYS A 250 5.66 7.36 2.86
N ALA A 251 5.25 6.50 1.92
CA ALA A 251 4.93 6.88 0.55
C ALA A 251 3.75 7.86 0.47
N LEU A 252 2.67 7.59 1.22
CA LEU A 252 1.54 8.52 1.38
C LEU A 252 1.97 9.84 2.03
N GLY A 253 2.86 9.78 3.03
CA GLY A 253 3.43 10.95 3.71
C GLY A 253 4.21 11.90 2.80
N TYR A 254 4.95 11.40 1.82
CA TYR A 254 5.63 12.25 0.81
C TYR A 254 4.67 13.07 -0.05
N ARG A 255 3.38 12.73 -0.08
CA ARG A 255 2.32 13.45 -0.80
C ARG A 255 1.34 14.19 0.12
N GLN A 256 1.67 14.29 1.42
CA GLN A 256 0.82 14.84 2.47
C GLN A 256 -0.55 14.17 2.56
N ILE A 257 -0.60 12.87 2.25
CA ILE A 257 -1.78 12.04 2.49
C ILE A 257 -1.65 11.44 3.90
N GLY A 258 -2.60 11.79 4.76
CA GLY A 258 -2.77 11.23 6.10
C GLY A 258 -3.20 9.77 6.05
N VAL A 259 -3.03 9.05 7.16
CA VAL A 259 -3.46 7.63 7.26
C VAL A 259 -4.29 7.42 8.51
N LEU A 260 -5.50 6.91 8.32
CA LEU A 260 -6.32 6.33 9.38
C LEU A 260 -6.14 4.81 9.34
N ILE A 261 -5.61 4.23 10.41
CA ILE A 261 -5.45 2.77 10.52
C ILE A 261 -6.78 2.19 10.98
N SER A 262 -7.48 1.41 10.13
CA SER A 262 -8.69 0.71 10.53
C SER A 262 -8.37 -0.69 11.05
N MET A 263 -8.80 -0.99 12.28
CA MET A 263 -8.75 -2.35 12.82
C MET A 263 -9.91 -3.16 12.23
N HIS A 264 -9.74 -3.56 10.98
CA HIS A 264 -10.85 -3.97 10.12
C HIS A 264 -11.27 -5.42 10.40
N THR A 265 -10.36 -6.39 10.30
CA THR A 265 -10.64 -7.81 10.54
C THR A 265 -9.88 -8.41 11.73
N LEU A 266 -10.42 -9.47 12.32
CA LEU A 266 -9.72 -10.25 13.35
C LEU A 266 -8.78 -11.27 12.70
N THR A 267 -9.32 -12.05 11.76
CA THR A 267 -8.59 -13.09 11.01
C THR A 267 -8.95 -13.02 9.52
N PHE A 268 -8.42 -13.94 8.71
CA PHE A 268 -8.78 -14.09 7.29
C PHE A 268 -10.21 -14.60 7.06
N GLU A 269 -10.80 -15.28 8.05
CA GLU A 269 -12.12 -15.92 7.94
C GLU A 269 -13.20 -15.19 8.78
N ASP A 270 -12.79 -14.27 9.65
CA ASP A 270 -13.70 -13.49 10.50
C ASP A 270 -13.31 -12.00 10.53
N ASN A 271 -14.19 -11.19 9.92
CA ASN A 271 -14.12 -9.73 10.00
C ASN A 271 -14.34 -9.23 11.44
N GLY A 272 -14.93 -10.05 12.32
CA GLY A 272 -15.16 -9.74 13.73
C GLY A 272 -16.41 -8.91 13.93
N ALA A 273 -17.50 -9.58 14.33
CA ALA A 273 -18.74 -8.91 14.75
C ALA A 273 -18.61 -8.09 16.05
N LEU A 274 -17.48 -8.27 16.74
CA LEU A 274 -16.96 -7.55 17.90
C LEU A 274 -15.44 -7.37 17.69
N TRP A 275 -14.77 -6.62 18.57
CA TRP A 275 -13.31 -6.50 18.59
C TRP A 275 -12.59 -7.74 19.16
N TYR A 276 -13.30 -8.84 19.39
CA TYR A 276 -12.76 -10.10 19.86
C TYR A 276 -13.58 -11.31 19.37
N ASN A 277 -12.93 -12.47 19.33
CA ASN A 277 -13.53 -13.80 19.17
C ASN A 277 -12.70 -14.84 19.97
N GLU A 278 -12.92 -16.14 19.75
CA GLU A 278 -12.20 -17.23 20.44
C GLU A 278 -10.70 -17.31 20.06
N ILE A 279 -10.33 -16.84 18.87
CA ILE A 279 -8.96 -16.89 18.33
C ILE A 279 -8.19 -15.62 18.72
N ILE A 280 -8.80 -14.46 18.48
CA ILE A 280 -8.30 -13.13 18.82
C ILE A 280 -9.13 -12.62 20.01
N THR A 281 -8.67 -12.93 21.22
CA THR A 281 -9.25 -12.39 22.46
C THR A 281 -9.01 -10.89 22.56
N GLU A 282 -9.76 -10.17 23.41
CA GLU A 282 -9.58 -8.72 23.57
C GLU A 282 -8.12 -8.36 23.90
N GLU A 283 -7.42 -9.10 24.77
CA GLU A 283 -6.02 -8.78 25.08
C GLU A 283 -5.09 -8.97 23.86
N LYS A 284 -5.36 -9.92 22.95
CA LYS A 284 -4.63 -10.03 21.68
C LYS A 284 -4.95 -8.85 20.75
N PHE A 285 -6.21 -8.39 20.73
CA PHE A 285 -6.57 -7.19 19.98
C PHE A 285 -5.81 -5.98 20.53
N LEU A 286 -5.75 -5.80 21.85
CA LEU A 286 -4.98 -4.74 22.52
C LEU A 286 -3.45 -4.89 22.32
N GLU A 287 -2.92 -6.11 22.28
CA GLU A 287 -1.51 -6.38 21.92
C GLU A 287 -1.20 -5.91 20.49
N SER A 288 -2.13 -6.06 19.55
CA SER A 288 -1.95 -5.52 18.19
C SER A 288 -1.86 -3.98 18.16
N ILE A 289 -2.61 -3.29 19.04
CA ILE A 289 -2.51 -1.83 19.24
C ILE A 289 -1.15 -1.44 19.84
N ASP A 290 -0.64 -2.21 20.80
CA ASP A 290 0.70 -2.01 21.37
C ASP A 290 1.80 -2.22 20.30
N ILE A 291 1.64 -3.21 19.40
CA ILE A 291 2.55 -3.43 18.26
C ILE A 291 2.53 -2.24 17.29
N LEU A 292 1.34 -1.73 16.92
CA LEU A 292 1.18 -0.59 16.02
C LEU A 292 1.81 0.68 16.61
N THR A 293 1.39 1.08 17.81
CA THR A 293 1.88 2.30 18.48
C THR A 293 3.40 2.27 18.67
N LYS A 294 3.96 1.16 19.16
CA LYS A 294 5.41 0.95 19.32
C LYS A 294 6.20 1.09 18.02
N ASN A 295 5.62 0.69 16.89
CA ASN A 295 6.31 0.72 15.59
C ASN A 295 6.17 2.04 14.84
N LEU A 296 5.04 2.73 15.02
CA LEU A 296 4.58 3.80 14.13
C LEU A 296 4.43 5.16 14.83
N CYS A 297 4.36 5.23 16.17
CA CYS A 297 4.26 6.51 16.88
C CYS A 297 5.60 7.25 16.97
N ASN A 298 6.09 7.76 15.83
CA ASN A 298 7.32 8.53 15.75
C ASN A 298 7.29 9.51 14.56
N LYS A 299 8.38 10.28 14.36
CA LYS A 299 8.46 11.35 13.36
C LYS A 299 8.50 10.89 11.90
N GLU A 300 8.78 9.62 11.62
CA GLU A 300 8.83 9.09 10.24
C GLU A 300 7.42 8.89 9.67
N TYR A 301 6.48 8.48 10.51
CA TYR A 301 5.08 8.18 10.18
C TYR A 301 4.15 9.28 10.70
N TRP A 302 4.60 10.53 10.58
CA TRP A 302 3.95 11.74 11.11
C TRP A 302 2.53 11.96 10.57
N ASN A 303 2.20 11.34 9.43
CA ASN A 303 0.94 11.43 8.73
C ASN A 303 -0.14 10.47 9.27
N ILE A 304 0.16 9.59 10.24
CA ILE A 304 -0.88 8.75 10.86
C ILE A 304 -1.75 9.61 11.80
N MET A 305 -3.05 9.67 11.51
CA MET A 305 -4.06 10.38 12.30
C MET A 305 -4.34 9.65 13.62
N GLY A 306 -4.39 8.31 13.56
CA GLY A 306 -4.63 7.42 14.68
C GLY A 306 -5.23 6.09 14.25
N ILE A 307 -6.07 5.53 15.11
CA ILE A 307 -6.71 4.23 14.89
C ILE A 307 -8.23 4.39 14.90
N ASP A 308 -8.87 3.81 13.90
CA ASP A 308 -10.27 3.45 13.89
C ASP A 308 -10.44 2.08 14.57
N LEU A 309 -11.19 2.10 15.67
CA LEU A 309 -10.95 1.23 16.81
C LEU A 309 -11.48 -0.19 16.61
N LYS A 310 -12.52 -0.36 15.79
CA LYS A 310 -12.97 -1.63 15.22
C LYS A 310 -14.01 -1.37 14.12
N ASN A 311 -13.77 -1.94 12.94
CA ASN A 311 -14.72 -1.90 11.83
C ASN A 311 -16.01 -2.68 12.12
N GLU A 312 -17.15 -2.09 11.85
CA GLU A 312 -18.48 -2.70 11.82
C GLU A 312 -18.78 -3.69 12.98
N PRO A 313 -18.76 -3.23 14.25
CA PRO A 313 -19.06 -4.03 15.43
C PRO A 313 -20.58 -4.29 15.56
N HIS A 314 -21.15 -4.97 14.57
CA HIS A 314 -22.58 -5.16 14.36
C HIS A 314 -23.26 -6.14 15.35
N LYS A 315 -22.51 -6.77 16.25
CA LYS A 315 -23.06 -7.47 17.44
C LYS A 315 -22.70 -6.76 18.75
N GLY A 316 -22.10 -5.57 18.66
CA GLY A 316 -21.86 -4.71 19.80
C GLY A 316 -23.16 -4.14 20.36
N THR A 317 -23.16 -3.91 21.67
CA THR A 317 -24.18 -3.11 22.36
C THR A 317 -23.60 -1.73 22.71
N TRP A 318 -24.42 -0.79 23.19
CA TRP A 318 -23.96 0.56 23.52
C TRP A 318 -24.44 1.02 24.90
N GLY A 319 -23.51 1.12 25.85
CA GLY A 319 -23.76 1.65 27.16
C GLY A 319 -24.64 0.76 28.05
N ASP A 320 -24.58 -0.56 27.92
CA ASP A 320 -25.19 -1.50 28.87
C ASP A 320 -24.20 -1.99 29.95
N GLY A 321 -22.90 -1.77 29.77
CA GLY A 321 -21.83 -2.25 30.65
C GLY A 321 -21.55 -3.76 30.52
N GLY A 322 -22.09 -4.42 29.50
CA GLY A 322 -21.89 -5.84 29.21
C GLY A 322 -20.58 -6.14 28.48
N PRO A 323 -20.23 -7.42 28.29
CA PRO A 323 -19.03 -7.81 27.53
C PRO A 323 -19.02 -7.29 26.08
N THR A 324 -20.21 -7.18 25.48
CA THR A 324 -20.44 -6.71 24.11
C THR A 324 -20.49 -5.19 23.97
N ASP A 325 -20.38 -4.42 25.07
CA ASP A 325 -20.54 -2.97 25.03
C ASP A 325 -19.38 -2.30 24.26
N PHE A 326 -19.64 -1.89 23.03
CA PHE A 326 -18.63 -1.26 22.18
C PHE A 326 -18.29 0.16 22.62
N ARG A 327 -19.18 0.83 23.37
CA ARG A 327 -18.84 2.10 24.02
C ARG A 327 -17.68 1.90 25.00
N ASP A 328 -17.79 0.89 25.85
CA ASP A 328 -16.76 0.60 26.85
C ASP A 328 -15.55 -0.12 26.23
N GLY A 329 -15.76 -0.93 25.18
CA GLY A 329 -14.70 -1.54 24.38
C GLY A 329 -13.81 -0.50 23.67
N SER A 330 -14.41 0.43 22.94
CA SER A 330 -13.69 1.53 22.27
C SER A 330 -12.90 2.39 23.26
N ILE A 331 -13.44 2.69 24.45
CA ILE A 331 -12.70 3.36 25.53
C ILE A 331 -11.46 2.56 25.96
N ARG A 332 -11.55 1.22 26.11
CA ARG A 332 -10.38 0.38 26.47
C ARG A 332 -9.32 0.34 25.37
N ILE A 333 -9.74 0.18 24.11
CA ILE A 333 -8.86 0.16 22.92
C ILE A 333 -8.15 1.52 22.76
N ALA A 334 -8.91 2.62 22.79
CA ALA A 334 -8.35 3.97 22.66
C ALA A 334 -7.42 4.33 23.81
N ASN A 335 -7.70 3.90 25.05
CA ASN A 335 -6.80 4.15 26.17
C ASN A 335 -5.50 3.31 26.11
N ARG A 336 -5.53 2.09 25.55
CA ARG A 336 -4.31 1.34 25.20
C ARG A 336 -3.52 2.08 24.12
N MET A 337 -4.18 2.52 23.04
CA MET A 337 -3.57 3.30 21.97
C MET A 337 -2.94 4.59 22.48
N LEU A 338 -3.65 5.42 23.26
CA LEU A 338 -3.18 6.72 23.73
C LEU A 338 -2.02 6.60 24.73
N LYS A 339 -1.94 5.50 25.48
CA LYS A 339 -0.78 5.17 26.32
C LYS A 339 0.48 4.90 25.47
N GLY A 340 0.34 4.23 24.33
CA GLY A 340 1.43 4.01 23.37
C GLY A 340 1.72 5.23 22.48
N CYS A 341 0.70 6.03 22.16
CA CYS A 341 0.79 7.21 21.30
C CYS A 341 -0.16 8.35 21.69
N PRO A 342 0.26 9.26 22.60
CA PRO A 342 -0.56 10.42 23.00
C PRO A 342 -0.91 11.41 21.87
N LYS A 343 -0.27 11.27 20.70
CA LYS A 343 -0.50 12.14 19.53
C LYS A 343 -1.70 11.72 18.68
N TRP A 344 -1.98 10.43 18.58
CA TRP A 344 -3.08 9.88 17.78
C TRP A 344 -4.47 10.22 18.34
N MET A 345 -5.51 9.97 17.54
CA MET A 345 -6.93 10.08 17.87
C MET A 345 -7.61 8.72 17.69
N GLY A 346 -8.68 8.46 18.45
CA GLY A 346 -9.47 7.25 18.36
C GLY A 346 -10.77 7.54 17.60
N PHE A 347 -10.96 6.87 16.47
CA PHE A 347 -12.15 7.01 15.64
C PHE A 347 -13.15 5.91 16.05
N ILE A 348 -14.42 6.30 16.22
CA ILE A 348 -15.47 5.46 16.81
C ILE A 348 -16.64 5.33 15.83
N GLU A 349 -16.83 4.13 15.30
CA GLU A 349 -18.02 3.72 14.55
C GLU A 349 -19.23 3.44 15.46
N GLY A 350 -20.40 3.22 14.85
CA GLY A 350 -21.60 2.74 15.53
C GLY A 350 -21.73 1.21 15.60
N VAL A 351 -22.75 0.75 16.31
CA VAL A 351 -23.17 -0.66 16.35
C VAL A 351 -24.28 -0.93 15.31
N ASN A 352 -24.95 -2.08 15.35
CA ASN A 352 -26.15 -2.34 14.54
C ASN A 352 -27.35 -2.66 15.45
N ALA A 353 -28.46 -1.96 15.23
CA ALA A 353 -29.72 -2.22 15.92
C ALA A 353 -30.93 -2.01 14.98
N GLN A 354 -32.09 -2.57 15.36
CA GLN A 354 -33.35 -2.33 14.66
C GLN A 354 -34.05 -1.10 15.26
N HIS A 355 -34.39 -0.15 14.40
CA HIS A 355 -35.01 1.12 14.77
C HIS A 355 -36.31 1.39 14.01
N LYS A 356 -37.04 2.41 14.46
CA LYS A 356 -38.23 2.94 13.81
C LYS A 356 -38.10 4.44 13.66
N ILE A 357 -38.46 4.95 12.48
CA ILE A 357 -38.40 6.39 12.16
C ILE A 357 -39.62 6.79 11.34
N ASN A 358 -40.15 7.99 11.59
CA ASN A 358 -41.27 8.56 10.84
C ASN A 358 -40.72 9.63 9.86
N ILE A 359 -40.91 9.47 8.56
CA ILE A 359 -40.42 10.39 7.52
C ILE A 359 -41.48 10.56 6.43
N ASP A 360 -41.71 11.80 5.96
CA ASP A 360 -42.78 12.15 4.99
C ASP A 360 -44.20 11.66 5.38
N GLY A 361 -44.46 11.38 6.67
CA GLY A 361 -45.72 10.82 7.16
C GLY A 361 -45.80 9.29 7.15
N GLU A 362 -44.76 8.60 6.68
CA GLU A 362 -44.63 7.14 6.62
C GLU A 362 -43.75 6.62 7.77
N THR A 363 -44.10 5.49 8.39
CA THR A 363 -43.28 4.86 9.45
C THR A 363 -42.43 3.74 8.86
N PHE A 364 -41.11 3.91 8.92
CA PHE A 364 -40.13 2.90 8.51
C PHE A 364 -39.64 2.10 9.72
N ASN A 365 -39.62 0.78 9.58
CA ASN A 365 -38.78 -0.08 10.41
C ASN A 365 -37.51 -0.34 9.59
N TYR A 366 -36.34 -0.13 10.17
CA TYR A 366 -35.07 -0.26 9.47
C TYR A 366 -33.98 -0.79 10.42
N TYR A 367 -32.90 -1.35 9.88
CA TYR A 367 -31.69 -1.63 10.66
C TYR A 367 -30.65 -0.56 10.34
N ASP A 368 -29.92 -0.08 11.35
CA ASP A 368 -28.76 0.77 11.10
C ASP A 368 -27.77 0.08 10.16
N TRP A 369 -26.98 0.85 9.42
CA TRP A 369 -25.81 0.27 8.77
C TRP A 369 -24.91 -0.37 9.82
N PHE A 370 -24.19 -1.43 9.45
CA PHE A 370 -23.10 -1.89 10.29
C PHE A 370 -22.08 -0.73 10.39
N GLY A 371 -21.50 -0.49 11.57
CA GLY A 371 -20.72 0.73 11.80
C GLY A 371 -21.56 2.01 11.92
N GLY A 372 -22.90 1.98 11.80
CA GLY A 372 -23.75 3.17 11.71
C GLY A 372 -24.49 3.59 12.99
N GLY A 373 -24.85 2.66 13.88
CA GLY A 373 -25.71 2.93 15.04
C GLY A 373 -25.01 3.65 16.20
N LEU A 374 -25.07 4.99 16.24
CA LEU A 374 -24.51 5.82 17.32
C LEU A 374 -25.56 6.46 18.24
N GLN A 375 -26.85 6.08 18.14
CA GLN A 375 -27.96 6.67 18.89
C GLN A 375 -27.75 6.62 20.41
N GLY A 376 -27.07 5.59 20.91
CA GLY A 376 -26.69 5.47 22.33
C GLY A 376 -25.76 6.58 22.84
N ALA A 377 -25.00 7.24 21.96
CA ALA A 377 -24.17 8.38 22.32
C ALA A 377 -24.99 9.60 22.83
N ARG A 378 -26.29 9.68 22.50
CA ARG A 378 -27.21 10.71 23.05
C ARG A 378 -27.35 10.65 24.57
N THR A 379 -27.21 9.47 25.17
CA THR A 379 -27.37 9.25 26.62
C THR A 379 -26.07 8.81 27.30
N LYS A 380 -25.19 8.12 26.56
CA LYS A 380 -23.90 7.63 27.02
C LYS A 380 -22.82 7.89 25.96
N GLY A 381 -22.40 9.15 25.85
CA GLY A 381 -21.26 9.57 25.03
C GLY A 381 -19.92 8.97 25.51
N VAL A 382 -18.84 9.23 24.77
CA VAL A 382 -17.50 8.67 25.01
C VAL A 382 -16.51 9.78 25.37
N GLU A 383 -15.62 9.49 26.32
CA GLU A 383 -14.43 10.28 26.63
C GLU A 383 -13.25 9.32 26.83
N PHE A 384 -12.05 9.75 26.44
CA PHE A 384 -10.81 8.99 26.59
C PHE A 384 -9.90 9.61 27.66
N SER A 385 -8.91 8.84 28.12
CA SER A 385 -7.91 9.25 29.13
C SER A 385 -7.06 10.48 28.76
N ILE A 386 -7.12 10.92 27.51
CA ILE A 386 -6.58 12.20 27.03
C ILE A 386 -7.74 12.94 26.36
N PRO A 387 -8.04 14.20 26.73
CA PRO A 387 -9.15 14.97 26.17
C PRO A 387 -8.89 15.34 24.70
N ASN A 388 -9.97 15.66 23.98
CA ASN A 388 -9.95 16.06 22.56
C ASN A 388 -9.36 14.99 21.62
N LYS A 389 -9.60 13.70 21.94
CA LYS A 389 -9.10 12.54 21.19
C LYS A 389 -10.16 11.64 20.55
N VAL A 390 -11.44 11.96 20.73
CA VAL A 390 -12.57 11.26 20.12
C VAL A 390 -12.83 11.84 18.73
N VAL A 391 -13.06 10.97 17.75
CA VAL A 391 -13.67 11.29 16.46
C VAL A 391 -14.80 10.29 16.21
N TRP A 392 -15.96 10.76 15.74
CA TRP A 392 -17.05 9.88 15.33
C TRP A 392 -16.89 9.55 13.84
N ALA A 393 -16.92 8.26 13.51
CA ALA A 393 -16.69 7.75 12.15
C ALA A 393 -17.77 6.76 11.66
N PRO A 394 -19.07 7.02 11.86
CA PRO A 394 -20.11 6.07 11.47
C PRO A 394 -20.14 5.78 9.96
N HIS A 395 -20.59 4.59 9.58
CA HIS A 395 -20.77 4.19 8.19
C HIS A 395 -22.17 4.53 7.68
N TYR A 396 -22.28 4.88 6.40
CA TYR A 396 -23.58 5.07 5.74
C TYR A 396 -23.55 4.72 4.26
N TYR A 397 -24.40 3.78 3.87
CA TYR A 397 -24.36 3.14 2.55
C TYR A 397 -25.62 3.40 1.69
N THR A 398 -25.56 2.87 0.47
CA THR A 398 -26.54 3.06 -0.62
C THR A 398 -27.31 1.76 -0.91
N PRO A 399 -28.37 1.78 -1.75
CA PRO A 399 -29.14 0.57 -2.09
C PRO A 399 -28.32 -0.60 -2.64
N ALA A 400 -27.14 -0.33 -3.19
CA ALA A 400 -26.26 -1.36 -3.74
C ALA A 400 -25.66 -2.28 -2.68
N VAL A 401 -25.46 -1.82 -1.44
CA VAL A 401 -25.11 -2.68 -0.30
C VAL A 401 -26.35 -3.35 0.26
N PHE A 402 -27.42 -2.58 0.51
CA PHE A 402 -28.72 -3.12 0.89
C PHE A 402 -29.87 -2.17 0.52
N PRO A 403 -30.95 -2.64 -0.11
CA PRO A 403 -32.08 -1.79 -0.50
C PRO A 403 -32.96 -1.49 0.73
N GLN A 404 -32.49 -0.58 1.58
CA GLN A 404 -33.23 -0.05 2.71
C GLN A 404 -34.54 0.58 2.24
N TYR A 405 -35.69 0.11 2.77
CA TYR A 405 -37.01 0.49 2.26
C TYR A 405 -37.32 2.00 2.34
N TYR A 406 -36.66 2.74 3.24
CA TYR A 406 -36.79 4.20 3.30
C TYR A 406 -36.25 4.92 2.05
N LEU A 407 -35.33 4.32 1.29
CA LEU A 407 -34.78 4.91 0.06
C LEU A 407 -35.76 4.84 -1.14
N PHE A 408 -36.93 4.21 -0.97
CA PHE A 408 -37.92 3.99 -2.03
C PHE A 408 -39.31 4.50 -1.66
N GLY A 409 -40.09 4.88 -2.67
CA GLY A 409 -41.48 5.36 -2.53
C GLY A 409 -42.53 4.25 -2.48
N GLY A 410 -42.11 2.99 -2.54
CA GLY A 410 -42.99 1.83 -2.62
C GLY A 410 -42.29 0.61 -3.24
N GLY A 411 -43.07 -0.43 -3.50
CA GLY A 411 -42.61 -1.75 -3.94
C GLY A 411 -42.85 -2.83 -2.89
N LYS A 412 -42.58 -4.09 -3.24
CA LYS A 412 -42.80 -5.24 -2.35
C LYS A 412 -41.48 -5.92 -2.02
N VAL A 413 -41.16 -5.98 -0.73
CA VAL A 413 -40.04 -6.78 -0.22
C VAL A 413 -40.28 -8.27 -0.50
N VAL A 414 -39.33 -8.92 -1.16
CA VAL A 414 -39.32 -10.36 -1.47
C VAL A 414 -37.91 -10.88 -1.18
N GLY A 415 -37.78 -11.68 -0.11
CA GLY A 415 -36.46 -11.94 0.47
C GLY A 415 -35.86 -10.65 1.00
N SER A 416 -34.67 -10.28 0.50
CA SER A 416 -33.99 -9.02 0.80
C SER A 416 -34.14 -7.94 -0.29
N ALA A 417 -34.79 -8.24 -1.41
CA ALA A 417 -34.93 -7.34 -2.56
C ALA A 417 -36.29 -6.65 -2.60
N ILE A 418 -36.39 -5.46 -3.22
CA ILE A 418 -37.65 -4.70 -3.37
C ILE A 418 -38.18 -4.85 -4.79
N THR A 419 -38.99 -5.88 -5.02
CA THR A 419 -39.65 -6.10 -6.32
C THR A 419 -40.65 -4.99 -6.64
N GLY A 420 -40.57 -4.44 -7.86
CA GLY A 420 -41.41 -3.32 -8.28
C GLY A 420 -41.19 -2.06 -7.43
N PHE A 421 -39.93 -1.76 -7.08
CA PHE A 421 -39.57 -0.55 -6.34
C PHE A 421 -40.06 0.72 -7.07
N VAL A 422 -40.39 1.74 -6.29
CA VAL A 422 -40.66 3.09 -6.80
C VAL A 422 -39.49 3.97 -6.40
N GLU A 423 -38.76 4.51 -7.36
CA GLU A 423 -37.68 5.47 -7.09
C GLU A 423 -38.26 6.80 -6.57
N LEU A 424 -37.47 7.51 -5.77
CA LEU A 424 -37.86 8.79 -5.19
C LEU A 424 -37.36 9.96 -6.04
N GLU A 425 -38.16 11.02 -6.14
CA GLU A 425 -37.70 12.34 -6.58
C GLU A 425 -36.61 12.89 -5.65
N ASP A 426 -35.67 13.66 -6.20
CA ASP A 426 -34.47 14.17 -5.52
C ASP A 426 -34.77 14.72 -4.11
N ASP A 427 -35.73 15.64 -4.00
CA ASP A 427 -36.07 16.27 -2.72
C ASP A 427 -36.63 15.29 -1.68
N LYS A 428 -37.32 14.22 -2.08
CA LYS A 428 -37.81 13.20 -1.14
C LYS A 428 -36.67 12.26 -0.75
N LEU A 429 -35.81 11.86 -1.69
CA LEU A 429 -34.63 11.03 -1.42
C LEU A 429 -33.63 11.76 -0.48
N ARG A 430 -33.25 13.00 -0.82
CA ARG A 430 -32.39 13.90 -0.05
C ARG A 430 -32.89 14.09 1.38
N ARG A 431 -34.20 14.34 1.57
CA ARG A 431 -34.80 14.46 2.91
C ARG A 431 -34.71 13.17 3.71
N ARG A 432 -34.98 12.02 3.09
CA ARG A 432 -34.94 10.73 3.80
C ARG A 432 -33.54 10.31 4.19
N ILE A 433 -32.55 10.51 3.32
CA ILE A 433 -31.13 10.29 3.65
C ILE A 433 -30.73 11.19 4.83
N LYS A 434 -31.04 12.50 4.77
CA LYS A 434 -30.76 13.39 5.92
C LYS A 434 -31.44 12.91 7.20
N ALA A 435 -32.72 12.55 7.14
CA ALA A 435 -33.48 12.12 8.31
C ALA A 435 -32.95 10.81 8.94
N THR A 436 -32.52 9.83 8.13
CA THR A 436 -31.92 8.59 8.64
C THR A 436 -30.50 8.82 9.17
N MET A 437 -29.68 9.62 8.48
CA MET A 437 -28.37 10.04 8.98
C MET A 437 -28.50 10.80 10.32
N ASP A 438 -29.36 11.82 10.42
CA ASP A 438 -29.67 12.57 11.65
C ASP A 438 -30.12 11.67 12.81
N HIS A 439 -30.88 10.61 12.48
CA HIS A 439 -31.41 9.66 13.46
C HIS A 439 -30.30 8.75 13.99
N MET A 440 -29.52 8.12 13.10
CA MET A 440 -28.40 7.22 13.41
C MET A 440 -27.27 7.93 14.17
N PHE A 441 -26.78 9.06 13.65
CA PHE A 441 -25.53 9.71 14.10
C PHE A 441 -25.45 11.23 13.91
N GLY A 442 -26.16 11.82 12.95
CA GLY A 442 -25.92 13.20 12.47
C GLY A 442 -26.17 14.30 13.52
N PHE A 443 -26.83 13.95 14.62
CA PHE A 443 -26.96 14.78 15.81
C PHE A 443 -25.63 15.03 16.56
N LEU A 444 -24.56 14.29 16.22
CA LEU A 444 -23.20 14.47 16.75
C LEU A 444 -22.41 15.55 16.00
N ALA A 445 -22.92 16.06 14.87
CA ALA A 445 -22.27 17.10 14.09
C ALA A 445 -22.07 18.37 14.94
N SER A 446 -20.84 18.86 15.03
CA SER A 446 -20.50 19.98 15.90
C SER A 446 -19.25 20.73 15.43
N GLU A 447 -19.33 22.05 15.38
CA GLU A 447 -18.18 22.94 15.06
C GLU A 447 -17.20 23.08 16.24
N THR A 448 -17.59 22.67 17.45
CA THR A 448 -16.81 22.83 18.69
C THR A 448 -16.60 21.54 19.49
N GLY A 449 -17.27 20.45 19.09
CA GLY A 449 -17.19 19.14 19.74
C GLY A 449 -16.15 18.20 19.11
N PRO A 450 -16.23 16.89 19.41
CA PRO A 450 -15.56 15.86 18.63
C PRO A 450 -15.95 15.95 17.16
N ALA A 451 -14.99 15.78 16.24
CA ALA A 451 -15.28 15.77 14.81
C ALA A 451 -16.18 14.58 14.43
N LEU A 452 -17.01 14.76 13.41
CA LEU A 452 -17.86 13.73 12.81
C LEU A 452 -17.56 13.63 11.31
N LEU A 453 -17.21 12.43 10.84
CA LEU A 453 -17.05 12.09 9.43
C LEU A 453 -17.72 10.74 9.12
N LEU A 454 -17.89 10.38 7.85
CA LEU A 454 -18.27 9.01 7.50
C LEU A 454 -17.03 8.11 7.43
N GLY A 455 -17.01 7.04 8.22
CA GLY A 455 -15.91 6.07 8.24
C GLY A 455 -15.80 5.31 6.92
N GLU A 456 -16.96 4.91 6.38
CA GLU A 456 -17.17 4.42 5.02
C GLU A 456 -18.47 5.01 4.47
N PHE A 457 -18.46 5.41 3.21
CA PHE A 457 -19.68 5.68 2.42
C PHE A 457 -19.44 5.36 0.94
N GLY A 458 -20.46 4.91 0.21
CA GLY A 458 -20.29 4.63 -1.22
C GLY A 458 -21.33 3.71 -1.84
N GLY A 459 -21.09 3.36 -3.10
CA GLY A 459 -21.97 2.53 -3.90
C GLY A 459 -21.49 2.38 -5.34
N LEU A 460 -22.31 1.70 -6.14
CA LEU A 460 -22.23 1.77 -7.60
C LEU A 460 -22.63 3.19 -8.06
N TYR A 461 -21.86 3.79 -8.96
CA TYR A 461 -21.98 5.21 -9.32
C TYR A 461 -22.12 5.41 -10.83
N SER A 462 -21.15 4.90 -11.61
CA SER A 462 -21.22 4.82 -13.07
C SER A 462 -22.00 3.57 -13.52
N LYS A 463 -21.89 2.45 -12.77
CA LYS A 463 -22.52 1.16 -13.10
C LYS A 463 -23.91 1.00 -12.47
N ASP A 464 -24.44 2.02 -11.79
CA ASP A 464 -25.81 2.04 -11.26
C ASP A 464 -26.84 1.87 -12.40
N THR A 465 -27.66 0.82 -12.33
CA THR A 465 -28.69 0.50 -13.34
C THR A 465 -30.09 0.94 -12.98
N HIS A 466 -30.32 1.56 -11.80
CA HIS A 466 -31.63 2.13 -11.47
C HIS A 466 -32.02 3.19 -12.54
N PRO A 467 -33.27 3.21 -13.04
CA PRO A 467 -33.73 4.17 -14.04
C PRO A 467 -33.45 5.65 -13.70
N MET A 468 -33.69 6.09 -12.47
CA MET A 468 -33.36 7.44 -11.97
C MET A 468 -32.00 7.52 -11.26
N LYS A 469 -31.13 6.50 -11.39
CA LYS A 469 -29.81 6.44 -10.73
C LYS A 469 -29.87 6.63 -9.20
N THR A 470 -30.80 5.95 -8.53
CA THR A 470 -30.99 6.10 -7.08
C THR A 470 -29.76 5.73 -6.25
N THR A 471 -28.92 4.76 -6.65
CA THR A 471 -27.68 4.47 -5.90
C THR A 471 -26.70 5.63 -5.99
N LYS A 472 -26.44 6.13 -7.20
CA LYS A 472 -25.59 7.29 -7.45
C LYS A 472 -26.08 8.53 -6.67
N ARG A 473 -27.39 8.81 -6.75
CA ARG A 473 -28.03 9.94 -6.03
C ARG A 473 -27.95 9.79 -4.50
N CYS A 474 -27.91 8.57 -3.98
CA CYS A 474 -27.69 8.37 -2.54
C CYS A 474 -26.27 8.80 -2.13
N THR A 475 -25.24 8.48 -2.92
CA THR A 475 -23.88 9.02 -2.71
C THR A 475 -23.85 10.54 -2.84
N ASP A 476 -24.47 11.11 -3.88
CA ASP A 476 -24.54 12.56 -4.10
C ASP A 476 -25.16 13.31 -2.89
N PHE A 477 -26.28 12.80 -2.36
CA PHE A 477 -26.98 13.45 -1.25
C PHE A 477 -26.35 13.18 0.11
N SER A 478 -25.60 12.09 0.28
CA SER A 478 -24.69 11.92 1.43
C SER A 478 -23.56 12.97 1.39
N ILE A 479 -22.98 13.24 0.20
CA ILE A 479 -21.98 14.30 0.02
C ILE A 479 -22.57 15.68 0.35
N GLU A 480 -23.78 16.00 -0.10
CA GLU A 480 -24.49 17.24 0.29
C GLU A 480 -24.65 17.42 1.81
N ILE A 481 -24.58 16.35 2.61
CA ILE A 481 -24.76 16.36 4.07
C ILE A 481 -23.41 16.51 4.77
N ILE A 482 -22.39 15.72 4.41
CA ILE A 482 -21.06 15.75 5.05
C ILE A 482 -20.23 17.00 4.73
N LYS A 483 -20.68 17.80 3.74
CA LYS A 483 -20.15 19.14 3.43
C LYS A 483 -20.60 20.25 4.40
N ARG A 484 -21.55 19.98 5.31
CA ARG A 484 -22.21 21.01 6.14
C ARG A 484 -21.38 21.34 7.39
N PRO A 485 -21.56 22.54 8.00
CA PRO A 485 -20.92 22.88 9.27
C PRO A 485 -21.14 21.79 10.33
N GLY A 486 -20.09 21.53 11.11
CA GLY A 486 -20.05 20.44 12.10
C GLY A 486 -19.70 19.05 11.56
N TRP A 487 -19.43 18.92 10.25
CA TRP A 487 -18.88 17.71 9.63
C TRP A 487 -17.42 17.90 9.19
N ALA A 488 -16.69 16.78 9.10
CA ALA A 488 -15.29 16.70 8.68
C ALA A 488 -15.07 15.82 7.43
N GLY A 489 -16.11 15.60 6.62
CA GLY A 489 -16.05 14.80 5.39
C GLY A 489 -16.31 13.31 5.63
N GLY A 490 -15.50 12.45 5.01
CA GLY A 490 -15.56 10.99 5.14
C GLY A 490 -14.67 10.29 4.13
N PHE A 491 -14.46 8.99 4.28
CA PHE A 491 -13.71 8.17 3.32
C PHE A 491 -14.69 7.44 2.39
N VAL A 492 -14.52 7.59 1.07
CA VAL A 492 -15.32 6.81 0.13
C VAL A 492 -14.83 5.37 0.09
N TRP A 493 -15.77 4.42 0.13
CA TRP A 493 -15.57 3.01 -0.15
C TRP A 493 -15.81 2.74 -1.65
N SER A 494 -14.80 2.43 -2.45
CA SER A 494 -13.36 2.49 -2.14
C SER A 494 -12.55 2.94 -3.36
N LEU A 495 -11.22 3.06 -3.23
CA LEU A 495 -10.34 3.23 -4.39
C LEU A 495 -10.43 2.03 -5.36
N ASN A 496 -10.72 0.84 -4.83
CA ASN A 496 -10.48 -0.44 -5.46
C ASN A 496 -11.65 -0.83 -6.40
N PRO A 497 -11.39 -1.14 -7.69
CA PRO A 497 -12.41 -1.66 -8.60
C PRO A 497 -13.02 -2.99 -8.14
N GLU A 498 -12.30 -3.76 -7.31
CA GLU A 498 -12.73 -5.06 -6.80
C GLU A 498 -13.73 -5.01 -5.63
N SER A 499 -14.08 -3.83 -5.11
CA SER A 499 -15.05 -3.71 -4.00
C SER A 499 -16.46 -4.14 -4.44
N GLU A 500 -17.10 -4.98 -3.61
CA GLU A 500 -18.28 -5.76 -3.98
C GLU A 500 -19.59 -5.24 -3.38
N TYR A 501 -20.59 -5.06 -4.24
CA TYR A 501 -21.96 -4.68 -3.91
C TYR A 501 -22.96 -5.78 -4.27
N GLN A 502 -24.06 -5.86 -3.54
CA GLN A 502 -24.97 -7.00 -3.52
C GLN A 502 -26.27 -6.78 -4.31
N TYR A 503 -26.58 -5.54 -4.76
CA TYR A 503 -27.82 -5.22 -5.49
C TYR A 503 -27.59 -4.24 -6.64
N ASN A 504 -28.16 -4.51 -7.82
CA ASN A 504 -28.17 -3.55 -8.93
C ASN A 504 -29.22 -3.95 -10.01
N PRO A 505 -30.41 -3.31 -10.06
CA PRO A 505 -30.97 -2.38 -9.07
C PRO A 505 -31.59 -3.13 -7.87
N ALA A 506 -32.39 -2.44 -7.05
CA ALA A 506 -32.92 -2.94 -5.78
C ALA A 506 -33.80 -4.22 -5.83
N ASP A 507 -34.26 -4.66 -7.01
CA ASP A 507 -34.96 -5.94 -7.20
C ASP A 507 -34.04 -7.09 -7.66
N GLN A 508 -32.79 -6.80 -8.03
CA GLN A 508 -31.81 -7.77 -8.56
C GLN A 508 -30.63 -7.97 -7.58
N PRO A 509 -30.73 -8.92 -6.63
CA PRO A 509 -29.59 -9.34 -5.82
C PRO A 509 -28.55 -10.06 -6.69
N GLY A 510 -27.27 -9.80 -6.46
CA GLY A 510 -26.17 -10.29 -7.28
C GLY A 510 -24.79 -9.98 -6.68
N ARG A 511 -23.78 -9.87 -7.55
CA ARG A 511 -22.41 -9.46 -7.20
C ARG A 511 -21.92 -8.46 -8.24
N PHE A 512 -21.74 -7.22 -7.83
CA PHE A 512 -21.41 -6.08 -8.69
C PHE A 512 -20.16 -5.38 -8.16
N PHE A 513 -19.31 -4.84 -9.03
CA PHE A 513 -17.96 -4.40 -8.67
C PHE A 513 -17.67 -3.00 -9.19
N GLU A 514 -17.33 -2.05 -8.32
CA GLU A 514 -16.98 -0.67 -8.68
C GLU A 514 -16.16 0.01 -7.59
N GLY A 515 -15.25 0.89 -7.99
CA GLY A 515 -14.50 1.79 -7.13
C GLY A 515 -14.09 3.04 -7.89
N VAL A 516 -13.29 3.90 -7.27
CA VAL A 516 -12.82 5.15 -7.91
C VAL A 516 -11.83 4.87 -9.05
N LEU A 517 -11.11 3.73 -9.02
CA LEU A 517 -10.29 3.24 -10.14
C LEU A 517 -11.01 2.18 -10.96
N THR A 518 -10.58 2.01 -12.21
CA THR A 518 -10.97 0.90 -13.08
C THR A 518 -10.13 -0.35 -12.85
N ASP A 519 -10.63 -1.51 -13.27
CA ASP A 519 -10.05 -2.86 -13.12
C ASP A 519 -8.56 -3.00 -13.54
N ASP A 520 -8.04 -2.06 -14.34
CA ASP A 520 -6.65 -1.96 -14.77
C ASP A 520 -5.70 -1.34 -13.71
N TRP A 521 -6.24 -0.68 -12.69
CA TRP A 521 -5.50 0.16 -11.72
C TRP A 521 -4.65 1.28 -12.37
N LEU A 522 -5.00 1.68 -13.61
CA LEU A 522 -4.25 2.62 -14.45
C LEU A 522 -5.14 3.71 -15.09
N ALA A 523 -6.44 3.72 -14.77
CA ALA A 523 -7.34 4.86 -14.96
C ALA A 523 -8.33 4.98 -13.79
N ALA A 524 -8.93 6.16 -13.64
CA ALA A 524 -10.08 6.38 -12.79
C ALA A 524 -11.39 6.07 -13.53
N ASP A 525 -12.45 5.74 -12.78
CA ASP A 525 -13.80 5.92 -13.29
C ASP A 525 -14.08 7.43 -13.34
N ASP A 526 -13.99 8.00 -14.55
CA ASP A 526 -14.19 9.42 -14.80
C ASP A 526 -15.62 9.87 -14.42
N VAL A 527 -16.62 9.00 -14.25
CA VAL A 527 -17.96 9.41 -13.78
C VAL A 527 -17.98 9.47 -12.25
N TYR A 528 -17.40 8.48 -11.56
CA TYR A 528 -17.32 8.42 -10.10
C TYR A 528 -16.43 9.54 -9.55
N LEU A 529 -15.21 9.69 -10.07
CA LEU A 529 -14.28 10.77 -9.67
C LEU A 529 -14.87 12.17 -9.93
N ASN A 530 -15.68 12.33 -10.99
CA ASN A 530 -16.37 13.59 -11.26
C ASN A 530 -17.49 13.91 -10.27
N GLY A 531 -18.05 12.89 -9.62
CA GLY A 531 -19.09 12.98 -8.61
C GLY A 531 -18.56 13.31 -7.22
N LEU A 532 -17.47 12.64 -6.83
CA LEU A 532 -16.78 12.90 -5.57
C LEU A 532 -16.27 14.34 -5.49
N ALA A 533 -15.77 14.88 -6.60
CA ALA A 533 -15.35 16.27 -6.81
C ALA A 533 -16.44 17.34 -6.58
N ALA A 534 -17.60 16.97 -6.00
CA ALA A 534 -18.48 17.86 -5.28
C ALA A 534 -17.94 18.23 -3.87
N MET A 535 -16.98 17.49 -3.30
CA MET A 535 -16.32 17.80 -2.02
C MET A 535 -15.19 18.83 -2.14
N ASP A 536 -14.84 19.19 -3.39
CA ASP A 536 -13.87 20.20 -3.84
C ASP A 536 -13.83 21.53 -3.06
N ASP A 537 -14.94 21.93 -2.45
CA ASP A 537 -15.21 23.27 -1.90
C ASP A 537 -15.38 23.28 -0.37
N MET A 538 -15.12 22.15 0.32
CA MET A 538 -15.22 22.05 1.77
C MET A 538 -14.26 23.04 2.48
N GLU A 539 -14.81 23.84 3.39
CA GLU A 539 -14.16 25.02 4.00
C GLU A 539 -12.74 24.75 4.56
N ASN A 540 -12.55 23.59 5.19
CA ASN A 540 -11.32 23.26 5.91
C ASN A 540 -10.39 22.29 5.14
N LEU A 541 -10.69 22.02 3.87
CA LEU A 541 -9.97 21.08 3.01
C LEU A 541 -8.53 21.53 2.72
N ARG A 542 -7.54 20.67 3.00
CA ARG A 542 -6.11 20.95 2.84
C ARG A 542 -5.24 19.69 2.97
N PRO A 543 -4.04 19.66 2.35
CA PRO A 543 -2.99 18.67 2.62
C PRO A 543 -2.83 18.33 4.10
N PHE A 544 -2.55 17.07 4.43
CA PHE A 544 -2.32 16.68 5.82
C PHE A 544 -1.11 17.45 6.40
N PRO A 545 -1.26 18.17 7.52
CA PRO A 545 -0.25 19.10 8.00
C PRO A 545 0.87 18.40 8.77
N CYS A 546 2.12 18.69 8.41
CA CYS A 546 3.27 18.25 9.20
C CYS A 546 3.39 19.12 10.46
N PHE A 547 3.00 18.57 11.61
CA PHE A 547 2.99 19.28 12.89
C PHE A 547 4.43 19.54 13.39
N PRO A 548 4.84 20.80 13.63
CA PRO A 548 6.19 21.11 14.11
C PRO A 548 6.41 20.54 15.52
N THR A 549 7.47 19.75 15.69
CA THR A 549 7.87 19.26 17.02
C THR A 549 8.51 20.39 17.81
N THR A 550 7.97 20.71 18.99
CA THR A 550 8.57 21.63 19.97
C THR A 550 9.87 21.03 20.53
N GLY A 551 10.98 21.25 19.83
CA GLY A 551 12.28 20.69 20.16
C GLY A 551 12.86 21.30 21.43
N THR A 552 13.10 20.48 22.45
CA THR A 552 13.94 20.82 23.60
C THR A 552 15.42 20.64 23.24
N ASP A 553 15.91 21.45 22.30
CA ASP A 553 17.32 21.47 21.87
C ASP A 553 18.26 21.96 22.99
N LYS A 554 18.58 21.05 23.91
CA LYS A 554 19.65 21.20 24.92
C LYS A 554 21.03 21.00 24.27
N SER A 555 21.31 21.77 23.22
CA SER A 555 22.46 21.56 22.33
C SER A 555 23.10 22.87 21.82
N LYS A 556 22.90 23.99 22.53
CA LYS A 556 23.76 25.19 22.38
C LYS A 556 24.86 25.20 23.44
N PRO A 557 26.14 25.06 23.08
CA PRO A 557 27.25 25.37 23.98
C PRO A 557 27.20 26.86 24.34
N SER A 558 27.40 27.21 25.62
CA SER A 558 27.55 28.60 26.03
C SER A 558 28.89 29.14 25.54
N SER A 559 28.87 29.94 24.48
CA SER A 559 30.01 30.74 24.05
C SER A 559 30.35 31.80 25.11
N GLY A 560 31.26 31.46 26.03
CA GLY A 560 31.68 32.35 27.10
C GLY A 560 32.47 33.54 26.58
N SER A 561 31.79 34.67 26.37
CA SER A 561 32.43 35.97 26.10
C SER A 561 32.98 36.55 27.40
N GLY A 562 34.20 36.17 27.77
CA GLY A 562 34.95 36.86 28.81
C GLY A 562 35.51 38.18 28.28
N SER A 563 35.20 39.28 28.94
CA SER A 563 35.81 40.59 28.67
C SER A 563 35.84 41.46 29.92
N SER A 564 37.06 41.77 30.35
CA SER A 564 37.50 42.99 31.06
C SER A 564 36.59 43.57 32.15
#